data_AF-A0AB39LPA5-F1
#
_entry.id   AF-A0AB39LPA5-F1
#
_cell.length_a   1.000
_cell.length_b   1.000
_cell.length_c   1.000
_cell.angle_alpha   90.00
_cell.angle_beta   90.00
_cell.angle_gamma   90.00
#
_symmetry.space_group_name_H-M   'P 1'
#
loop_
_entity.id
_entity.type
_entity.pdbx_description
1 polymer ?
#
loop_
_entity_poly.entity_id
_entity_poly.type
_entity_poly.pdbx_seq_one_letter_code
_entity_poly.pdbx_strand_id
1 'polypeptide(L)'
;MKETADPHGAQLRARAVIDLAAVRANVRTLRERAPRAALMAVVKADGYGHGAAPCARAAVAAGATWLGTATPQEALALRAPGSGVPDDVRVMCWLWTPGGPWRAAIEADIDVSVGGLWALDEVTSAARQAGRPARVQLKADTGLGRGGCQPGDWAELVAGARRAEAEGLLKVTGLWSHFACADEPGHPSIAAQLVTFREMVAYAEAQGVEPEVRHIANSPATLTLEESHFDLVRPGIAMYGVSPSPAIGTPMELGLRPAMTLTASLALVKNVPGGHGVSYGHHYVTPGATTLGLVPLGYADGIPRHASSAGPVMVEGKWRTVAGRVAMDQFVVDLGGDEPGPGAEAVLFGPGDRGEPTAEDWAQASGTIAYEIVTRIGSRVPRVYVNGEQSG
;
A
#
# COMPACT_ATOMS: atom_id res chain seq x y z
N MET A 1 -9.21 7.45 23.51
CA MET A 1 -9.73 7.25 22.14
C MET A 1 -10.50 8.50 21.76
N LYS A 2 -10.01 9.32 20.84
CA LYS A 2 -10.85 10.34 20.17
C LYS A 2 -10.88 9.93 18.70
N GLU A 3 -11.98 9.31 18.30
CA GLU A 3 -12.27 9.04 16.90
C GLU A 3 -12.40 10.37 16.16
N THR A 4 -11.97 10.44 14.90
CA THR A 4 -12.43 11.50 13.99
C THR A 4 -13.94 11.30 13.83
N ALA A 5 -14.73 12.03 14.63
CA ALA A 5 -16.18 11.89 14.65
C ALA A 5 -16.81 12.36 13.33
N ASP A 6 -17.92 11.69 12.96
CA ASP A 6 -18.84 12.18 11.93
C ASP A 6 -19.27 13.63 12.27
N PRO A 7 -19.18 14.59 11.34
CA PRO A 7 -19.65 15.96 11.55
C PRO A 7 -21.12 16.08 12.00
N HIS A 8 -21.93 15.02 11.86
CA HIS A 8 -23.33 14.98 12.27
C HIS A 8 -23.64 14.11 13.50
N GLY A 9 -22.62 13.46 14.10
CA GLY A 9 -22.80 12.62 15.29
C GLY A 9 -23.65 11.34 15.07
N ALA A 10 -23.89 10.95 13.81
CA ALA A 10 -24.64 9.75 13.47
C ALA A 10 -23.74 8.50 13.48
N GLN A 11 -24.34 7.33 13.74
CA GLN A 11 -23.64 6.06 13.65
C GLN A 11 -23.30 5.76 12.18
N LEU A 12 -22.02 5.55 11.89
CA LEU A 12 -21.56 5.25 10.54
C LEU A 12 -22.10 3.89 10.07
N ARG A 13 -22.62 3.84 8.84
CA ARG A 13 -23.00 2.61 8.13
C ARG A 13 -21.88 1.56 8.19
N ALA A 14 -20.68 2.01 7.87
CA ALA A 14 -19.45 1.23 7.86
C ALA A 14 -18.24 2.16 7.99
N ARG A 15 -17.09 1.63 8.39
CA ARG A 15 -15.84 2.38 8.53
C ARG A 15 -14.62 1.48 8.38
N ALA A 16 -13.55 2.07 7.84
CA ALA A 16 -12.21 1.51 7.92
C ALA A 16 -11.48 2.22 9.06
N VAL A 17 -11.33 1.56 10.20
CA VAL A 17 -10.58 2.10 11.34
C VAL A 17 -9.10 1.89 11.09
N ILE A 18 -8.31 2.96 11.12
CA ILE A 18 -6.88 2.96 10.84
C ILE A 18 -6.12 3.26 12.13
N ASP A 19 -5.44 2.26 12.67
CA ASP A 19 -4.60 2.39 13.86
C ASP A 19 -3.21 2.90 13.51
N LEU A 20 -2.98 4.20 13.75
CA LEU A 20 -1.70 4.83 13.49
C LEU A 20 -0.61 4.39 14.49
N ALA A 21 -0.97 3.83 15.66
CA ALA A 21 0.01 3.21 16.54
C ALA A 21 0.55 1.90 15.95
N ALA A 22 -0.29 1.10 15.28
CA ALA A 22 0.13 -0.08 14.55
C ALA A 22 1.09 0.29 13.41
N VAL A 23 0.76 1.32 12.61
CA VAL A 23 1.67 1.84 11.57
C VAL A 23 3.03 2.22 12.16
N ARG A 24 3.06 2.98 13.26
CA ARG A 24 4.31 3.35 13.95
C ARG A 24 5.09 2.14 14.44
N ALA A 25 4.42 1.17 15.05
CA ALA A 25 5.04 -0.05 15.55
C ALA A 25 5.67 -0.86 14.40
N ASN A 26 4.94 -1.06 13.31
CA ASN A 26 5.44 -1.76 12.12
C ASN A 26 6.67 -1.08 11.52
N VAL A 27 6.67 0.25 11.42
CA VAL A 27 7.85 1.00 10.94
C VAL A 27 9.05 0.77 11.84
N ARG A 28 8.88 0.76 13.18
CA ARG A 28 9.97 0.45 14.11
C ARG A 28 10.50 -0.97 13.90
N THR A 29 9.61 -1.96 13.82
CA THR A 29 9.99 -3.36 13.51
C THR A 29 10.79 -3.43 12.20
N LEU A 30 10.34 -2.74 11.15
CA LEU A 30 11.01 -2.76 9.85
C LEU A 30 12.37 -2.07 9.86
N ARG A 31 12.53 -1.01 10.66
CA ARG A 31 13.85 -0.36 10.88
C ARG A 31 14.81 -1.27 11.65
N GLU A 32 14.32 -2.01 12.62
CA GLU A 32 15.12 -3.01 13.34
C GLU A 32 15.56 -4.16 12.43
N ARG A 33 14.74 -4.52 11.44
CA ARG A 33 15.09 -5.52 10.41
C ARG A 33 16.13 -5.04 9.41
N ALA A 34 16.24 -3.72 9.18
CA ALA A 34 17.17 -3.11 8.24
C ALA A 34 18.01 -2.00 8.92
N PRO A 35 18.81 -2.32 9.95
CA PRO A 35 19.39 -1.33 10.87
C PRO A 35 20.41 -0.39 10.24
N ARG A 36 20.94 -0.75 9.06
CA ARG A 36 21.94 0.03 8.32
C ARG A 36 21.37 0.84 7.16
N ALA A 37 20.10 0.60 6.79
CA ALA A 37 19.43 1.28 5.70
C ALA A 37 18.46 2.33 6.24
N ALA A 38 18.28 3.41 5.50
CA ALA A 38 17.12 4.28 5.68
C ALA A 38 15.84 3.50 5.32
N LEU A 39 14.68 4.00 5.76
CA LEU A 39 13.38 3.43 5.43
C LEU A 39 12.54 4.43 4.62
N MET A 40 12.09 3.99 3.43
CA MET A 40 11.07 4.66 2.64
C MET A 40 9.69 4.06 2.95
N ALA A 41 8.83 4.88 3.54
CA ALA A 41 7.44 4.55 3.74
C ALA A 41 6.68 4.72 2.43
N VAL A 42 6.24 3.61 1.85
CA VAL A 42 5.52 3.62 0.57
C VAL A 42 4.03 3.89 0.82
N VAL A 43 3.57 5.08 0.44
CA VAL A 43 2.23 5.61 0.70
C VAL A 43 1.41 5.90 -0.58
N LYS A 44 1.82 5.34 -1.72
CA LYS A 44 1.03 5.35 -2.97
C LYS A 44 -0.37 4.75 -2.78
N ALA A 45 -1.27 5.04 -3.71
CA ALA A 45 -2.66 4.56 -3.71
C ALA A 45 -3.37 4.86 -2.38
N ASP A 46 -3.28 6.13 -1.97
CA ASP A 46 -3.82 6.63 -0.70
C ASP A 46 -3.37 5.80 0.52
N GLY A 47 -2.07 5.56 0.65
CA GLY A 47 -1.53 4.73 1.72
C GLY A 47 -2.06 3.29 1.67
N TYR A 48 -2.16 2.70 0.48
CA TYR A 48 -2.76 1.37 0.27
C TYR A 48 -4.18 1.32 0.85
N GLY A 49 -4.96 2.39 0.64
CA GLY A 49 -6.31 2.56 1.17
C GLY A 49 -6.38 2.94 2.65
N HIS A 50 -5.28 3.21 3.34
CA HIS A 50 -5.28 3.61 4.76
C HIS A 50 -5.34 5.14 4.93
N GLY A 51 -5.03 5.92 3.90
CA GLY A 51 -4.87 7.37 3.96
C GLY A 51 -3.41 7.80 3.86
N ALA A 52 -3.02 8.39 2.73
CA ALA A 52 -1.62 8.71 2.45
C ALA A 52 -1.00 9.67 3.49
N ALA A 53 -1.61 10.84 3.72
CA ALA A 53 -1.03 11.84 4.62
C ALA A 53 -0.98 11.39 6.10
N PRO A 54 -2.05 10.84 6.70
CA PRO A 54 -1.98 10.35 8.09
C PRO A 54 -0.95 9.23 8.27
N CYS A 55 -0.87 8.28 7.34
CA CYS A 55 0.13 7.21 7.40
C CYS A 55 1.55 7.72 7.16
N ALA A 56 1.75 8.68 6.26
CA ALA A 56 3.06 9.31 6.03
C ALA A 56 3.57 9.99 7.31
N ARG A 57 2.75 10.80 7.98
CA ARG A 57 3.13 11.44 9.25
C ARG A 57 3.46 10.42 10.34
N ALA A 58 2.62 9.39 10.49
CA ALA A 58 2.87 8.32 11.45
C ALA A 58 4.18 7.58 11.15
N ALA A 59 4.48 7.28 9.88
CA ALA A 59 5.71 6.62 9.50
C ALA A 59 6.95 7.48 9.75
N VAL A 60 6.89 8.78 9.43
CA VAL A 60 7.97 9.74 9.71
C VAL A 60 8.23 9.84 11.21
N ALA A 61 7.19 9.96 12.03
CA ALA A 61 7.32 9.98 13.49
C ALA A 61 7.93 8.68 14.07
N ALA A 62 7.84 7.56 13.34
CA ALA A 62 8.48 6.29 13.70
C ALA A 62 9.90 6.11 13.12
N GLY A 63 10.39 7.08 12.36
CA GLY A 63 11.76 7.14 11.83
C GLY A 63 11.91 6.82 10.35
N ALA A 64 10.82 6.83 9.56
CA ALA A 64 10.94 6.87 8.10
C ALA A 64 11.51 8.22 7.66
N THR A 65 12.57 8.23 6.86
CA THR A 65 13.21 9.46 6.34
C THR A 65 12.87 9.72 4.88
N TRP A 66 12.23 8.75 4.23
CA TRP A 66 11.74 8.84 2.86
C TRP A 66 10.26 8.47 2.78
N LEU A 67 9.55 9.07 1.84
CA LEU A 67 8.20 8.72 1.42
C LEU A 67 8.20 8.33 -0.05
N GLY A 68 7.50 7.26 -0.39
CA GLY A 68 7.39 6.77 -1.76
C GLY A 68 5.95 6.80 -2.27
N THR A 69 5.72 7.47 -3.39
CA THR A 69 4.42 7.54 -4.08
C THR A 69 4.54 7.04 -5.51
N ALA A 70 3.43 6.65 -6.14
CA ALA A 70 3.49 6.28 -7.54
C ALA A 70 3.52 7.53 -8.40
N THR A 71 2.47 8.34 -8.35
CA THR A 71 2.29 9.44 -9.29
C THR A 71 2.83 10.76 -8.75
N PRO A 72 3.18 11.73 -9.61
CA PRO A 72 3.55 13.05 -9.14
C PRO A 72 2.42 13.76 -8.40
N GLN A 73 1.15 13.49 -8.72
CA GLN A 73 0.01 14.08 -8.01
C GLN A 73 -0.05 13.63 -6.54
N GLU A 74 0.25 12.36 -6.27
CA GLU A 74 0.36 11.86 -4.90
C GLU A 74 1.51 12.54 -4.15
N ALA A 75 2.69 12.66 -4.75
CA ALA A 75 3.82 13.35 -4.13
C ALA A 75 3.54 14.84 -3.86
N LEU A 76 2.95 15.53 -4.84
CA LEU A 76 2.55 16.93 -4.70
C LEU A 76 1.49 17.11 -3.60
N ALA A 77 0.56 16.15 -3.44
CA ALA A 77 -0.39 16.18 -2.33
C ALA A 77 0.28 16.03 -0.96
N LEU A 78 1.40 15.29 -0.86
CA LEU A 78 2.20 15.23 0.36
C LEU A 78 2.98 16.52 0.64
N ARG A 79 3.33 17.29 -0.41
CA ARG A 79 3.96 18.61 -0.28
C ARG A 79 2.97 19.76 -0.17
N ALA A 80 1.68 19.52 -0.36
CA ALA A 80 0.67 20.57 -0.29
C ALA A 80 0.50 21.09 1.14
N PRO A 81 0.19 22.40 1.32
CA PRO A 81 -0.15 22.95 2.62
C PRO A 81 -1.27 22.13 3.29
N GLY A 82 -1.06 21.77 4.57
CA GLY A 82 -2.01 20.98 5.35
C GLY A 82 -1.81 19.46 5.30
N SER A 83 -0.87 18.94 4.49
CA SER A 83 -0.48 17.51 4.56
C SER A 83 0.12 17.15 5.94
N GLY A 84 0.82 18.11 6.56
CA GLY A 84 1.56 17.96 7.80
C GLY A 84 2.79 17.05 7.69
N VAL A 85 3.23 16.74 6.47
CA VAL A 85 4.52 16.05 6.24
C VAL A 85 5.65 17.08 6.40
N PRO A 86 6.68 16.81 7.22
CA PRO A 86 7.81 17.73 7.37
C PRO A 86 8.56 17.98 6.05
N ASP A 87 9.01 19.21 5.83
CA ASP A 87 9.67 19.61 4.58
C ASP A 87 11.02 18.90 4.36
N ASP A 88 11.72 18.54 5.43
CA ASP A 88 13.02 17.86 5.41
C ASP A 88 12.93 16.36 5.05
N VAL A 89 11.74 15.77 5.07
CA VAL A 89 11.52 14.39 4.63
C VAL A 89 11.63 14.30 3.11
N ARG A 90 12.34 13.31 2.59
CA ARG A 90 12.48 13.10 1.15
C ARG A 90 11.24 12.44 0.58
N VAL A 91 10.74 12.95 -0.54
CA VAL A 91 9.57 12.39 -1.23
C VAL A 91 10.01 11.95 -2.61
N MET A 92 9.73 10.69 -2.95
CA MET A 92 10.02 10.13 -4.27
C MET A 92 8.71 9.76 -5.00
N CYS A 93 8.65 10.02 -6.31
CA CYS A 93 7.63 9.46 -7.20
C CYS A 93 8.23 8.87 -8.48
N TRP A 94 7.54 7.90 -9.09
CA TRP A 94 8.14 7.08 -10.15
C TRP A 94 7.27 6.75 -11.36
N LEU A 95 5.97 7.00 -11.30
CA LEU A 95 5.03 6.71 -12.37
C LEU A 95 4.75 7.99 -13.15
N TRP A 96 5.61 8.24 -14.14
CA TRP A 96 5.58 9.40 -15.01
C TRP A 96 5.11 9.02 -16.42
N THR A 97 4.46 9.96 -17.08
CA THR A 97 4.11 9.92 -18.51
C THR A 97 4.58 11.20 -19.18
N PRO A 98 4.80 11.19 -20.52
CA PRO A 98 5.16 12.41 -21.25
C PRO A 98 4.22 13.57 -20.97
N GLY A 99 4.78 14.76 -20.78
CA GLY A 99 4.03 15.99 -20.44
C GLY A 99 3.55 16.07 -18.98
N GLY A 100 4.05 15.21 -18.10
CA GLY A 100 3.76 15.26 -16.66
C GLY A 100 4.22 16.59 -16.01
N PRO A 101 3.81 16.84 -14.74
CA PRO A 101 4.09 18.08 -14.03
C PRO A 101 5.54 18.14 -13.48
N TRP A 102 6.55 17.90 -14.33
CA TRP A 102 7.97 17.82 -13.95
C TRP A 102 8.45 19.07 -13.21
N ARG A 103 8.10 20.25 -13.73
CA ARG A 103 8.46 21.55 -13.13
C ARG A 103 7.92 21.68 -11.71
N ALA A 104 6.65 21.34 -11.49
CA ALA A 104 6.04 21.42 -10.16
C ALA A 104 6.70 20.44 -9.18
N ALA A 105 7.07 19.24 -9.63
CA ALA A 105 7.78 18.29 -8.79
C ALA A 105 9.19 18.79 -8.40
N ILE A 106 9.91 19.41 -9.34
CA ILE A 106 11.21 20.02 -9.09
C ILE A 106 11.08 21.21 -8.11
N GLU A 107 10.08 22.08 -8.31
CA GLU A 107 9.80 23.21 -7.42
C GLU A 107 9.43 22.76 -6.00
N ALA A 108 8.77 21.61 -5.86
CA ALA A 108 8.39 20.98 -4.59
C ALA A 108 9.47 20.08 -3.96
N ASP A 109 10.69 20.08 -4.50
CA ASP A 109 11.83 19.27 -4.03
C ASP A 109 11.50 17.77 -3.90
N ILE A 110 10.90 17.22 -4.96
CA ILE A 110 10.56 15.80 -5.09
C ILE A 110 11.65 15.08 -5.90
N ASP A 111 12.09 13.93 -5.40
CA ASP A 111 12.92 12.98 -6.14
C ASP A 111 12.09 12.27 -7.22
N VAL A 112 12.48 12.41 -8.49
CA VAL A 112 11.74 11.85 -9.62
C VAL A 112 12.49 10.67 -10.24
N SER A 113 11.78 9.56 -10.46
CA SER A 113 12.39 8.41 -11.15
C SER A 113 12.45 8.63 -12.66
N VAL A 114 13.60 8.28 -13.24
CA VAL A 114 13.81 8.26 -14.70
C VAL A 114 14.28 6.87 -15.11
N GLY A 115 13.63 6.29 -16.12
CA GLY A 115 13.99 4.98 -16.68
C GLY A 115 14.02 4.95 -18.21
N GLY A 116 13.88 6.11 -18.86
CA GLY A 116 13.91 6.23 -20.31
C GLY A 116 14.34 7.63 -20.73
N LEU A 117 14.91 7.74 -21.93
CA LEU A 117 15.50 8.99 -22.44
C LEU A 117 14.49 10.13 -22.57
N TRP A 118 13.25 9.84 -22.98
CA TRP A 118 12.19 10.85 -23.03
C TRP A 118 11.99 11.57 -21.68
N ALA A 119 12.05 10.82 -20.57
CA ALA A 119 11.85 11.37 -19.23
C ALA A 119 13.08 12.18 -18.79
N LEU A 120 14.28 11.73 -19.19
CA LEU A 120 15.52 12.48 -18.96
C LEU A 120 15.48 13.84 -19.69
N ASP A 121 15.02 13.86 -20.94
CA ASP A 121 14.88 15.08 -21.72
C ASP A 121 13.85 16.04 -21.11
N GLU A 122 12.67 15.53 -20.73
CA GLU A 122 11.61 16.33 -20.12
C GLU A 122 12.00 16.89 -18.75
N VAL A 123 12.62 16.09 -17.86
CA VAL A 123 13.05 16.57 -16.54
C VAL A 123 14.15 17.62 -16.66
N THR A 124 15.08 17.45 -17.63
CA THR A 124 16.16 18.40 -17.89
C THR A 124 15.60 19.72 -18.44
N SER A 125 14.64 19.66 -19.36
CA SER A 125 13.92 20.85 -19.86
C SER A 125 13.16 21.56 -18.73
N ALA A 126 12.46 20.80 -17.88
CA ALA A 126 11.73 21.35 -16.75
C ALA A 126 12.66 22.01 -15.71
N ALA A 127 13.84 21.43 -15.45
CA ALA A 127 14.84 22.02 -14.58
C ALA A 127 15.34 23.38 -15.10
N ARG A 128 15.59 23.49 -16.41
CA ARG A 128 15.94 24.78 -17.06
C ARG A 128 14.84 25.82 -16.84
N GLN A 129 13.57 25.42 -17.02
CA GLN A 129 12.42 26.31 -16.84
C GLN A 129 12.19 26.72 -15.39
N ALA A 130 12.48 25.82 -14.44
CA ALA A 130 12.36 26.06 -13.01
C ALA A 130 13.54 26.88 -12.45
N GLY A 131 14.66 26.98 -13.19
CA GLY A 131 15.88 27.63 -12.73
C GLY A 131 16.54 26.92 -11.54
N ARG A 132 16.29 25.61 -11.38
CA ARG A 132 16.83 24.80 -10.27
C ARG A 132 17.09 23.36 -10.71
N PRO A 133 18.12 22.70 -10.16
CA PRO A 133 18.43 21.32 -10.52
C PRO A 133 17.35 20.36 -10.06
N ALA A 134 17.01 19.39 -10.92
CA ALA A 134 16.14 18.28 -10.56
C ALA A 134 16.87 17.24 -9.69
N ARG A 135 16.14 16.58 -8.80
CA ARG A 135 16.62 15.41 -8.06
C ARG A 135 16.15 14.15 -8.77
N VAL A 136 17.04 13.44 -9.44
CA VAL A 136 16.69 12.30 -10.29
C VAL A 136 17.15 11.00 -9.68
N GLN A 137 16.34 9.96 -9.76
CA GLN A 137 16.75 8.59 -9.46
C GLN A 137 16.64 7.71 -10.69
N LEU A 138 17.76 7.12 -11.12
CA LEU A 138 17.78 6.26 -12.29
C LEU A 138 17.28 4.87 -11.92
N LYS A 139 16.27 4.40 -12.66
CA LYS A 139 15.69 3.09 -12.44
C LYS A 139 16.26 2.07 -13.42
N ALA A 140 16.90 1.05 -12.90
CA ALA A 140 17.37 -0.11 -13.64
C ALA A 140 16.27 -1.18 -13.74
N ASP A 141 15.99 -1.70 -14.93
CA ASP A 141 15.25 -2.94 -15.09
C ASP A 141 16.21 -4.12 -14.99
N THR A 142 16.14 -4.83 -13.87
CA THR A 142 17.06 -5.93 -13.55
C THR A 142 16.50 -7.30 -13.90
N GLY A 143 15.29 -7.35 -14.47
CA GLY A 143 14.58 -8.60 -14.79
C GLY A 143 13.09 -8.58 -14.45
N LEU A 144 12.53 -7.44 -14.04
CA LEU A 144 11.11 -7.33 -13.75
C LEU A 144 10.29 -7.08 -15.02
N GLY A 145 10.87 -6.43 -16.04
CA GLY A 145 10.19 -6.20 -17.32
C GLY A 145 9.00 -5.23 -17.23
N ARG A 146 9.00 -4.30 -16.27
CA ARG A 146 7.89 -3.36 -16.02
C ARG A 146 8.27 -1.92 -16.31
N GLY A 147 9.13 -1.36 -15.49
CA GLY A 147 9.65 -0.02 -15.71
C GLY A 147 11.05 0.08 -15.17
N GLY A 148 11.85 0.97 -15.74
CA GLY A 148 13.30 0.96 -15.60
C GLY A 148 13.93 0.82 -16.97
N CYS A 149 15.20 1.17 -17.05
CA CYS A 149 16.00 1.10 -18.26
C CYS A 149 16.64 -0.29 -18.36
N GLN A 150 16.57 -0.89 -19.54
CA GLN A 150 17.17 -2.19 -19.80
C GLN A 150 18.71 -2.11 -19.72
N PRO A 151 19.40 -3.21 -19.38
CA PRO A 151 20.87 -3.22 -19.32
C PRO A 151 21.55 -2.74 -20.61
N GLY A 152 20.96 -3.07 -21.78
CA GLY A 152 21.47 -2.65 -23.08
C GLY A 152 21.39 -1.14 -23.34
N ASP A 153 20.42 -0.45 -22.73
CA ASP A 153 20.18 0.99 -22.91
C ASP A 153 20.80 1.82 -21.77
N TRP A 154 21.28 1.15 -20.71
CA TRP A 154 21.73 1.79 -19.47
C TRP A 154 22.91 2.74 -19.67
N ALA A 155 23.85 2.35 -20.54
CA ALA A 155 25.01 3.17 -20.89
C ALA A 155 24.60 4.54 -21.44
N GLU A 156 23.60 4.56 -22.33
CA GLU A 156 23.10 5.79 -22.93
C GLU A 156 22.39 6.68 -21.90
N LEU A 157 21.53 6.08 -21.05
CA LEU A 157 20.82 6.82 -20.01
C LEU A 157 21.78 7.43 -18.99
N VAL A 158 22.78 6.66 -18.52
CA VAL A 158 23.80 7.15 -17.58
C VAL A 158 24.62 8.28 -18.21
N ALA A 159 25.07 8.12 -19.46
CA ALA A 159 25.81 9.16 -20.16
C ALA A 159 24.97 10.44 -20.32
N GLY A 160 23.68 10.32 -20.64
CA GLY A 160 22.75 11.43 -20.70
C GLY A 160 22.58 12.14 -19.36
N ALA A 161 22.40 11.38 -18.28
CA ALA A 161 22.29 11.94 -16.94
C ALA A 161 23.57 12.67 -16.51
N ARG A 162 24.76 12.12 -16.79
CA ARG A 162 26.06 12.75 -16.48
C ARG A 162 26.26 14.07 -17.23
N ARG A 163 25.85 14.15 -18.50
CA ARG A 163 25.86 15.42 -19.26
C ARG A 163 24.97 16.47 -18.59
N ALA A 164 23.75 16.08 -18.20
CA ALA A 164 22.83 16.98 -17.53
C ALA A 164 23.31 17.42 -16.12
N GLU A 165 24.02 16.55 -15.38
CA GLU A 165 24.69 16.92 -14.13
C GLU A 165 25.82 17.94 -14.37
N ALA A 166 26.64 17.75 -15.41
CA ALA A 166 27.70 18.69 -15.76
C ALA A 166 27.17 20.07 -16.19
N GLU A 167 25.95 20.13 -16.75
CA GLU A 167 25.22 21.38 -17.03
C GLU A 167 24.54 21.99 -15.79
N GLY A 168 24.57 21.31 -14.63
CA GLY A 168 23.93 21.76 -13.40
C GLY A 168 22.40 21.65 -13.40
N LEU A 169 21.83 20.82 -14.28
CA LEU A 169 20.38 20.73 -14.50
C LEU A 169 19.71 19.65 -13.66
N LEU A 170 20.48 18.66 -13.21
CA LEU A 170 20.00 17.65 -12.29
C LEU A 170 21.13 17.16 -11.40
N LYS A 171 20.76 16.41 -10.38
CA LYS A 171 21.65 15.53 -9.62
C LYS A 171 21.06 14.13 -9.64
N VAL A 172 21.88 13.11 -9.95
CA VAL A 172 21.49 11.72 -9.79
C VAL A 172 21.63 11.36 -8.32
N THR A 173 20.50 11.36 -7.62
CA THR A 173 20.38 11.16 -6.18
C THR A 173 20.20 9.71 -5.79
N GLY A 174 19.84 8.82 -6.72
CA GLY A 174 19.69 7.42 -6.42
C GLY A 174 19.70 6.49 -7.62
N LEU A 175 20.07 5.25 -7.36
CA LEU A 175 20.05 4.15 -8.32
C LEU A 175 19.17 3.03 -7.75
N TRP A 176 18.17 2.59 -8.50
CA TRP A 176 17.20 1.66 -7.92
C TRP A 176 16.60 0.66 -8.89
N SER A 177 16.08 -0.42 -8.32
CA SER A 177 15.32 -1.43 -9.06
C SER A 177 14.20 -2.02 -8.19
N HIS A 178 13.52 -3.06 -8.67
CA HIS A 178 12.44 -3.72 -7.94
C HIS A 178 12.36 -5.21 -8.29
N PHE A 179 12.19 -6.04 -7.27
CA PHE A 179 12.07 -7.49 -7.45
C PHE A 179 10.75 -7.91 -8.10
N ALA A 180 10.81 -9.03 -8.83
CA ALA A 180 9.67 -9.73 -9.39
C ALA A 180 9.05 -10.72 -8.39
N CYS A 181 9.87 -11.59 -7.79
CA CYS A 181 9.39 -12.76 -7.03
C CYS A 181 9.95 -12.79 -5.59
N ALA A 182 10.23 -11.63 -4.97
CA ALA A 182 10.81 -11.61 -3.62
C ALA A 182 9.87 -12.20 -2.55
N ASP A 183 8.57 -12.26 -2.82
CA ASP A 183 7.53 -12.92 -2.03
C ASP A 183 7.49 -14.45 -2.20
N GLU A 184 8.36 -15.01 -3.06
CA GLU A 184 8.60 -16.44 -3.25
C GLU A 184 10.04 -16.78 -2.80
N PRO A 185 10.27 -17.10 -1.51
CA PRO A 185 11.61 -17.38 -0.99
C PRO A 185 12.38 -18.43 -1.81
N GLY A 186 13.62 -18.10 -2.18
CA GLY A 186 14.48 -18.98 -2.96
C GLY A 186 14.24 -18.96 -4.47
N HIS A 187 13.30 -18.16 -4.98
CA HIS A 187 13.07 -18.04 -6.42
C HIS A 187 14.35 -17.56 -7.15
N PRO A 188 14.81 -18.24 -8.21
CA PRO A 188 16.11 -17.96 -8.83
C PRO A 188 16.22 -16.55 -9.44
N SER A 189 15.10 -15.91 -9.79
CA SER A 189 15.11 -14.52 -10.28
C SER A 189 15.63 -13.53 -9.24
N ILE A 190 15.50 -13.81 -7.93
CA ILE A 190 15.97 -12.90 -6.86
C ILE A 190 17.49 -12.71 -6.97
N ALA A 191 18.23 -13.81 -7.03
CA ALA A 191 19.68 -13.78 -7.15
C ALA A 191 20.11 -13.16 -8.49
N ALA A 192 19.43 -13.51 -9.59
CA ALA A 192 19.72 -12.93 -10.90
C ALA A 192 19.51 -11.40 -10.92
N GLN A 193 18.40 -10.89 -10.37
CA GLN A 193 18.14 -9.46 -10.27
C GLN A 193 19.16 -8.74 -9.39
N LEU A 194 19.60 -9.35 -8.28
CA LEU A 194 20.64 -8.77 -7.42
C LEU A 194 22.00 -8.65 -8.11
N VAL A 195 22.39 -9.65 -8.89
CA VAL A 195 23.62 -9.60 -9.70
C VAL A 195 23.53 -8.45 -10.71
N THR A 196 22.48 -8.44 -11.53
CA THR A 196 22.25 -7.38 -12.53
C THR A 196 22.20 -6.00 -11.89
N PHE A 197 21.56 -5.86 -10.72
CA PHE A 197 21.50 -4.58 -10.01
C PHE A 197 22.89 -4.09 -9.59
N ARG A 198 23.72 -4.97 -9.01
CA ARG A 198 25.09 -4.63 -8.62
C ARG A 198 25.94 -4.24 -9.82
N GLU A 199 25.81 -4.95 -10.93
CA GLU A 199 26.54 -4.63 -12.18
C GLU A 199 26.13 -3.26 -12.75
N MET A 200 24.83 -2.97 -12.82
CA MET A 200 24.33 -1.69 -13.34
C MET A 200 24.67 -0.52 -12.41
N VAL A 201 24.65 -0.73 -11.09
CA VAL A 201 25.10 0.26 -10.10
C VAL A 201 26.60 0.53 -10.25
N ALA A 202 27.42 -0.52 -10.27
CA ALA A 202 28.87 -0.38 -10.40
C ALA A 202 29.27 0.31 -11.71
N TYR A 203 28.57 0.03 -12.81
CA TYR A 203 28.75 0.73 -14.07
C TYR A 203 28.48 2.24 -13.92
N ALA A 204 27.33 2.62 -13.33
CA ALA A 204 26.97 4.02 -13.17
C ALA A 204 27.96 4.77 -12.26
N GLU A 205 28.36 4.16 -11.15
CA GLU A 205 29.38 4.70 -10.24
C GLU A 205 30.74 4.87 -10.95
N ALA A 206 31.15 3.91 -11.80
CA ALA A 206 32.38 4.02 -12.59
C ALA A 206 32.32 5.13 -13.66
N GLN A 207 31.13 5.56 -14.09
CA GLN A 207 30.94 6.74 -14.95
C GLN A 207 30.86 8.06 -14.15
N GLY A 208 31.09 7.99 -12.83
CA GLY A 208 31.12 9.15 -11.94
C GLY A 208 29.76 9.57 -11.39
N VAL A 209 28.73 8.71 -11.44
CA VAL A 209 27.50 8.93 -10.69
C VAL A 209 27.77 8.68 -9.20
N GLU A 210 27.43 9.65 -8.35
CA GLU A 210 27.59 9.55 -6.89
C GLU A 210 26.20 9.59 -6.23
N PRO A 211 25.46 8.46 -6.18
CA PRO A 211 24.11 8.45 -5.66
C PRO A 211 24.11 8.64 -4.13
N GLU A 212 23.07 9.30 -3.61
CA GLU A 212 22.83 9.39 -2.17
C GLU A 212 22.28 8.05 -1.62
N VAL A 213 21.53 7.31 -2.45
CA VAL A 213 20.91 6.04 -2.07
C VAL A 213 20.92 5.02 -3.22
N ARG A 214 21.16 3.75 -2.87
CA ARG A 214 20.88 2.58 -3.71
C ARG A 214 19.79 1.75 -3.04
N HIS A 215 18.81 1.28 -3.82
CA HIS A 215 17.73 0.51 -3.23
C HIS A 215 17.01 -0.45 -4.19
N ILE A 216 16.72 -1.65 -3.71
CA ILE A 216 15.95 -2.66 -4.44
C ILE A 216 14.88 -3.35 -3.59
N ALA A 217 15.12 -3.50 -2.27
CA ALA A 217 14.24 -4.19 -1.35
C ALA A 217 12.84 -3.57 -1.24
N ASN A 218 11.83 -4.35 -1.60
CA ASN A 218 10.42 -4.14 -1.23
C ASN A 218 10.13 -4.85 0.11
N SER A 219 8.87 -4.92 0.55
CA SER A 219 8.50 -5.55 1.83
C SER A 219 9.04 -6.97 2.03
N PRO A 220 8.80 -7.95 1.12
CA PRO A 220 9.30 -9.30 1.34
C PRO A 220 10.84 -9.34 1.39
N ALA A 221 11.53 -8.66 0.47
CA ALA A 221 13.00 -8.59 0.48
C ALA A 221 13.56 -7.90 1.75
N THR A 222 12.88 -6.89 2.28
CA THR A 222 13.28 -6.25 3.55
C THR A 222 13.24 -7.26 4.70
N LEU A 223 12.26 -8.15 4.70
CA LEU A 223 12.03 -9.13 5.76
C LEU A 223 12.94 -10.37 5.64
N THR A 224 13.36 -10.73 4.42
CA THR A 224 14.01 -12.04 4.17
C THR A 224 15.40 -11.97 3.53
N LEU A 225 15.84 -10.83 2.99
CA LEU A 225 17.07 -10.71 2.17
C LEU A 225 17.93 -9.52 2.63
N GLU A 226 18.75 -9.70 3.68
CA GLU A 226 19.59 -8.63 4.25
C GLU A 226 20.54 -8.01 3.20
N GLU A 227 21.08 -8.83 2.30
CA GLU A 227 21.99 -8.40 1.24
C GLU A 227 21.35 -7.48 0.19
N SER A 228 20.03 -7.31 0.25
CA SER A 228 19.23 -6.46 -0.63
C SER A 228 18.85 -5.09 -0.02
N HIS A 229 19.26 -4.83 1.23
CA HIS A 229 18.88 -3.62 1.95
C HIS A 229 19.55 -2.36 1.39
N PHE A 230 20.81 -2.48 0.95
CA PHE A 230 21.64 -1.36 0.46
C PHE A 230 21.53 -0.14 1.38
N ASP A 231 21.30 1.06 0.83
CA ASP A 231 21.24 2.30 1.59
C ASP A 231 19.80 2.66 2.01
N LEU A 232 18.79 2.08 1.35
CA LEU A 232 17.36 2.39 1.58
C LEU A 232 16.46 1.17 1.30
N VAL A 233 15.56 0.83 2.23
CA VAL A 233 14.52 -0.19 2.04
C VAL A 233 13.15 0.44 1.78
N ARG A 234 12.28 -0.23 1.02
CA ARG A 234 10.95 0.29 0.61
C ARG A 234 9.77 -0.62 1.00
N PRO A 235 9.58 -0.93 2.29
CA PRO A 235 8.46 -1.75 2.73
C PRO A 235 7.13 -0.98 2.62
N GLY A 236 6.26 -1.42 1.70
CA GLY A 236 4.89 -0.93 1.55
C GLY A 236 3.93 -1.72 2.43
N ILE A 237 3.49 -2.89 1.99
CA ILE A 237 2.44 -3.67 2.68
C ILE A 237 2.76 -3.98 4.15
N ALA A 238 4.03 -4.22 4.47
CA ALA A 238 4.46 -4.59 5.80
C ALA A 238 4.36 -3.40 6.79
N MET A 239 4.46 -2.16 6.30
CA MET A 239 4.20 -0.97 7.11
C MET A 239 2.75 -0.92 7.60
N TYR A 240 1.82 -1.42 6.78
CA TYR A 240 0.40 -1.55 7.15
C TYR A 240 0.10 -2.84 7.92
N GLY A 241 1.15 -3.62 8.25
CA GLY A 241 1.08 -4.80 9.09
C GLY A 241 0.51 -6.03 8.41
N VAL A 242 0.45 -6.02 7.09
CA VAL A 242 -0.02 -7.15 6.29
C VAL A 242 1.21 -7.87 5.72
N SER A 243 1.22 -9.20 5.83
CA SER A 243 2.31 -10.02 5.29
C SER A 243 2.32 -9.95 3.75
N PRO A 244 3.49 -9.93 3.09
CA PRO A 244 3.56 -9.95 1.64
C PRO A 244 2.96 -11.19 0.98
N SER A 245 3.11 -12.36 1.60
CA SER A 245 2.51 -13.61 1.16
C SER A 245 2.51 -14.62 2.32
N PRO A 246 1.64 -15.65 2.28
CA PRO A 246 1.68 -16.73 3.25
C PRO A 246 3.04 -17.45 3.33
N ALA A 247 3.79 -17.49 2.22
CA ALA A 247 5.11 -18.13 2.16
C ALA A 247 6.20 -17.36 2.93
N ILE A 248 5.99 -16.06 3.21
CA ILE A 248 6.89 -15.25 4.05
C ILE A 248 6.59 -15.43 5.55
N GLY A 249 5.35 -15.75 5.89
CA GLY A 249 4.86 -15.91 7.25
C GLY A 249 3.65 -15.04 7.55
N THR A 250 3.13 -15.14 8.77
CA THR A 250 2.02 -14.33 9.27
C THR A 250 2.51 -12.98 9.81
N PRO A 251 1.65 -11.94 9.91
CA PRO A 251 2.02 -10.69 10.57
C PRO A 251 2.63 -10.90 11.96
N MET A 252 2.04 -11.78 12.77
CA MET A 252 2.52 -12.05 14.13
C MET A 252 3.95 -12.62 14.16
N GLU A 253 4.25 -13.62 13.32
CA GLU A 253 5.60 -14.20 13.19
C GLU A 253 6.63 -13.16 12.72
N LEU A 254 6.18 -12.19 11.94
CA LEU A 254 7.01 -11.10 11.42
C LEU A 254 7.17 -9.93 12.43
N GLY A 255 6.45 -9.95 13.55
CA GLY A 255 6.41 -8.84 14.51
C GLY A 255 5.64 -7.62 14.01
N LEU A 256 4.65 -7.86 13.15
CA LEU A 256 3.81 -6.86 12.49
C LEU A 256 2.37 -6.95 13.00
N ARG A 257 1.67 -5.82 12.99
CA ARG A 257 0.25 -5.71 13.37
C ARG A 257 -0.56 -5.02 12.28
N PRO A 258 -1.58 -5.68 11.69
CA PRO A 258 -2.45 -5.05 10.70
C PRO A 258 -3.06 -3.74 11.22
N ALA A 259 -2.98 -2.69 10.41
CA ALA A 259 -3.40 -1.35 10.82
C ALA A 259 -4.87 -1.02 10.49
N MET A 260 -5.50 -1.75 9.55
CA MET A 260 -6.89 -1.52 9.15
C MET A 260 -7.82 -2.55 9.79
N THR A 261 -8.92 -2.08 10.36
CA THR A 261 -10.09 -2.89 10.73
C THR A 261 -11.31 -2.40 9.96
N LEU A 262 -11.89 -3.25 9.12
CA LEU A 262 -13.10 -2.94 8.35
C LEU A 262 -14.34 -3.44 9.09
N THR A 263 -15.24 -2.52 9.43
CA THR A 263 -16.46 -2.81 10.19
C THR A 263 -17.69 -2.22 9.52
N ALA A 264 -18.84 -2.85 9.73
CA ALA A 264 -20.15 -2.35 9.33
C ALA A 264 -21.18 -2.60 10.43
N SER A 265 -22.26 -1.83 10.44
CA SER A 265 -23.42 -2.09 11.29
C SER A 265 -24.45 -2.91 10.50
N LEU A 266 -24.97 -3.99 11.06
CA LEU A 266 -26.03 -4.77 10.39
C LEU A 266 -27.25 -3.88 10.13
N ALA A 267 -27.66 -3.80 8.86
CA ALA A 267 -28.77 -2.96 8.42
C ALA A 267 -30.14 -3.61 8.65
N LEU A 268 -30.18 -4.94 8.65
CA LEU A 268 -31.39 -5.72 8.88
C LEU A 268 -31.02 -7.10 9.42
N VAL A 269 -31.82 -7.59 10.36
CA VAL A 269 -31.86 -8.99 10.78
C VAL A 269 -33.30 -9.45 10.60
N LYS A 270 -33.51 -10.55 9.88
CA LYS A 270 -34.86 -11.05 9.59
C LYS A 270 -34.94 -12.57 9.59
N ASN A 271 -36.08 -13.07 10.03
CA ASN A 271 -36.45 -14.48 9.91
C ASN A 271 -36.87 -14.81 8.46
N VAL A 272 -36.43 -15.97 7.96
CA VAL A 272 -36.81 -16.50 6.64
C VAL A 272 -37.10 -18.01 6.73
N PRO A 273 -38.00 -18.54 5.88
CA PRO A 273 -38.26 -19.98 5.84
C PRO A 273 -37.06 -20.75 5.26
N GLY A 274 -37.06 -22.07 5.43
CA GLY A 274 -36.18 -22.97 4.70
C GLY A 274 -36.52 -23.00 3.20
N GLY A 275 -35.52 -23.27 2.35
CA GLY A 275 -35.68 -23.25 0.90
C GLY A 275 -35.72 -21.85 0.28
N HIS A 276 -35.39 -20.80 1.03
CA HIS A 276 -35.40 -19.43 0.54
C HIS A 276 -34.10 -19.12 -0.22
N GLY A 277 -34.21 -18.74 -1.49
CA GLY A 277 -33.07 -18.29 -2.30
C GLY A 277 -32.56 -16.93 -1.83
N VAL A 278 -31.25 -16.80 -1.64
CA VAL A 278 -30.62 -15.58 -1.11
C VAL A 278 -29.73 -14.92 -2.17
N SER A 279 -29.90 -13.61 -2.33
CA SER A 279 -29.17 -12.77 -3.29
C SER A 279 -29.36 -13.17 -4.77
N TYR A 280 -28.64 -12.49 -5.66
CA TYR A 280 -28.73 -12.67 -7.11
C TYR A 280 -28.38 -14.09 -7.55
N GLY A 281 -29.20 -14.64 -8.45
CA GLY A 281 -29.03 -15.99 -9.00
C GLY A 281 -29.33 -17.12 -8.01
N HIS A 282 -29.71 -16.81 -6.76
CA HIS A 282 -30.03 -17.78 -5.73
C HIS A 282 -28.97 -18.88 -5.55
N HIS A 283 -27.70 -18.49 -5.61
CA HIS A 283 -26.55 -19.38 -5.39
C HIS A 283 -26.42 -19.87 -3.93
N TYR A 284 -27.21 -19.29 -3.02
CA TYR A 284 -27.41 -19.80 -1.67
C TYR A 284 -28.89 -20.00 -1.44
N VAL A 285 -29.25 -21.12 -0.79
CA VAL A 285 -30.61 -21.45 -0.40
C VAL A 285 -30.57 -21.89 1.06
N THR A 286 -31.43 -21.31 1.89
CA THR A 286 -31.45 -21.63 3.33
C THR A 286 -31.78 -23.11 3.56
N PRO A 287 -30.99 -23.84 4.38
CA PRO A 287 -31.21 -25.28 4.61
C PRO A 287 -32.42 -25.56 5.51
N GLY A 288 -32.86 -24.56 6.26
CA GLY A 288 -34.00 -24.60 7.17
C GLY A 288 -34.46 -23.19 7.51
N ALA A 289 -35.44 -23.06 8.41
CA ALA A 289 -35.81 -21.76 8.95
C ALA A 289 -34.61 -21.16 9.69
N THR A 290 -34.28 -19.91 9.40
CA THR A 290 -33.08 -19.24 9.90
C THR A 290 -33.25 -17.72 9.94
N THR A 291 -32.27 -17.04 10.49
CA THR A 291 -32.13 -15.58 10.48
C THR A 291 -31.06 -15.15 9.47
N LEU A 292 -31.34 -14.11 8.69
CA LEU A 292 -30.40 -13.51 7.76
C LEU A 292 -30.00 -12.11 8.24
N GLY A 293 -28.69 -11.83 8.25
CA GLY A 293 -28.12 -10.52 8.53
C GLY A 293 -27.70 -9.81 7.25
N LEU A 294 -28.13 -8.56 7.08
CA LEU A 294 -27.76 -7.73 5.93
C LEU A 294 -26.58 -6.81 6.28
N VAL A 295 -25.44 -7.01 5.62
CA VAL A 295 -24.25 -6.17 5.76
C VAL A 295 -24.26 -5.09 4.68
N PRO A 296 -24.30 -3.78 5.03
CA PRO A 296 -24.45 -2.69 4.07
C PRO A 296 -23.13 -2.24 3.43
N LEU A 297 -22.31 -3.22 3.02
CA LEU A 297 -21.12 -3.03 2.20
C LEU A 297 -21.20 -3.93 0.98
N GLY A 298 -20.84 -3.43 -0.19
CA GLY A 298 -20.79 -4.23 -1.42
C GLY A 298 -19.57 -3.96 -2.28
N TYR A 299 -19.60 -4.41 -3.53
CA TYR A 299 -18.44 -4.29 -4.41
C TYR A 299 -18.07 -2.86 -4.79
N ALA A 300 -19.01 -1.90 -4.71
CA ALA A 300 -18.69 -0.48 -4.87
C ALA A 300 -17.96 0.11 -3.66
N ASP A 301 -18.09 -0.54 -2.49
CA ASP A 301 -17.36 -0.19 -1.26
C ASP A 301 -16.01 -0.92 -1.16
N GLY A 302 -15.68 -1.78 -2.12
CA GLY A 302 -14.42 -2.55 -2.17
C GLY A 302 -14.53 -4.00 -1.74
N ILE A 303 -15.74 -4.53 -1.45
CA ILE A 303 -15.93 -5.95 -1.16
C ILE A 303 -15.83 -6.77 -2.45
N PRO A 304 -14.80 -7.62 -2.64
CA PRO A 304 -14.61 -8.28 -3.92
C PRO A 304 -15.80 -9.19 -4.24
N ARG A 305 -16.41 -9.01 -5.42
CA ARG A 305 -17.52 -9.86 -5.85
C ARG A 305 -17.10 -11.34 -5.97
N HIS A 306 -15.80 -11.59 -6.15
CA HIS A 306 -15.22 -12.93 -6.20
C HIS A 306 -15.33 -13.68 -4.86
N ALA A 307 -15.41 -12.98 -3.72
CA ALA A 307 -15.67 -13.58 -2.41
C ALA A 307 -17.15 -13.95 -2.18
N SER A 308 -17.98 -13.97 -3.22
CA SER A 308 -19.34 -14.49 -3.13
C SER A 308 -19.32 -15.93 -2.63
N SER A 309 -20.17 -16.26 -1.67
CA SER A 309 -20.24 -17.58 -1.02
C SER A 309 -19.01 -18.00 -0.20
N ALA A 310 -18.01 -17.13 0.00
CA ALA A 310 -16.76 -17.49 0.70
C ALA A 310 -16.24 -16.44 1.69
N GLY A 311 -16.51 -15.14 1.45
CA GLY A 311 -15.97 -14.06 2.28
C GLY A 311 -16.36 -14.19 3.75
N PRO A 312 -15.38 -14.19 4.69
CA PRO A 312 -15.68 -14.36 6.11
C PRO A 312 -16.05 -13.03 6.78
N VAL A 313 -16.95 -13.09 7.75
CA VAL A 313 -17.37 -11.95 8.57
C VAL A 313 -17.63 -12.43 10.00
N MET A 314 -17.13 -11.71 11.00
CA MET A 314 -17.47 -11.98 12.39
C MET A 314 -18.69 -11.14 12.82
N VAL A 315 -19.71 -11.80 13.35
CA VAL A 315 -20.89 -11.19 13.97
C VAL A 315 -21.10 -11.85 15.33
N GLU A 316 -21.14 -11.06 16.40
CA GLU A 316 -21.25 -11.53 17.80
C GLU A 316 -20.27 -12.66 18.16
N GLY A 317 -19.01 -12.53 17.73
CA GLY A 317 -17.94 -13.49 18.04
C GLY A 317 -17.99 -14.79 17.22
N LYS A 318 -18.94 -14.94 16.30
CA LYS A 318 -19.04 -16.12 15.41
C LYS A 318 -18.70 -15.73 13.97
N TRP A 319 -17.84 -16.53 13.33
CA TRP A 319 -17.59 -16.40 11.90
C TRP A 319 -18.79 -16.86 11.09
N ARG A 320 -19.18 -16.03 10.15
CA ARG A 320 -20.16 -16.28 9.10
C ARG A 320 -19.47 -16.15 7.76
N THR A 321 -20.10 -16.68 6.72
CA THR A 321 -19.67 -16.46 5.35
C THR A 321 -20.75 -15.71 4.57
N VAL A 322 -20.35 -15.00 3.53
CA VAL A 322 -21.28 -14.40 2.57
C VAL A 322 -22.25 -15.48 2.06
N ALA A 323 -23.55 -15.27 2.22
CA ALA A 323 -24.61 -16.13 1.71
C ALA A 323 -25.02 -15.70 0.29
N GLY A 324 -24.44 -16.34 -0.73
CA GLY A 324 -24.73 -16.07 -2.14
C GLY A 324 -23.86 -14.95 -2.72
N ARG A 325 -24.42 -14.13 -3.62
CA ARG A 325 -23.66 -13.09 -4.33
C ARG A 325 -23.48 -11.82 -3.50
N VAL A 326 -22.28 -11.26 -3.55
CA VAL A 326 -22.04 -9.86 -3.15
C VAL A 326 -22.67 -8.92 -4.19
N ALA A 327 -23.50 -7.98 -3.74
CA ALA A 327 -24.13 -6.95 -4.55
C ALA A 327 -23.30 -5.64 -4.55
N MET A 328 -23.79 -4.59 -5.21
CA MET A 328 -23.08 -3.32 -5.31
C MET A 328 -22.85 -2.66 -3.95
N ASP A 329 -23.86 -2.69 -3.08
CA ASP A 329 -23.89 -1.92 -1.84
C ASP A 329 -24.09 -2.78 -0.59
N GLN A 330 -24.28 -4.09 -0.74
CA GLN A 330 -24.62 -4.98 0.37
C GLN A 330 -24.32 -6.46 0.05
N PHE A 331 -24.25 -7.26 1.09
CA PHE A 331 -24.35 -8.72 1.02
C PHE A 331 -25.07 -9.27 2.25
N VAL A 332 -25.43 -10.54 2.21
CA VAL A 332 -26.15 -11.22 3.28
C VAL A 332 -25.23 -12.25 3.94
N VAL A 333 -25.40 -12.46 5.25
CA VAL A 333 -24.85 -13.60 5.98
C VAL A 333 -26.00 -14.40 6.60
N ASP A 334 -25.87 -15.72 6.62
CA ASP A 334 -26.78 -16.57 7.40
C ASP A 334 -26.30 -16.62 8.86
N LEU A 335 -27.18 -16.23 9.78
CA LEU A 335 -26.89 -16.13 11.21
C LEU A 335 -27.30 -17.41 11.97
N GLY A 336 -27.89 -18.39 11.28
CA GLY A 336 -28.18 -19.71 11.85
C GLY A 336 -29.19 -19.68 13.00
N GLY A 337 -30.09 -18.69 13.02
CA GLY A 337 -31.08 -18.49 14.08
C GLY A 337 -30.64 -17.52 15.18
N ASP A 338 -29.39 -17.05 15.19
CA ASP A 338 -28.98 -15.98 16.11
C ASP A 338 -29.67 -14.66 15.71
N GLU A 339 -30.09 -13.86 16.70
CA GLU A 339 -30.84 -12.60 16.53
C GLU A 339 -30.08 -11.40 17.12
N PRO A 340 -28.92 -11.00 16.54
CA PRO A 340 -28.22 -9.81 16.97
C PRO A 340 -29.10 -8.58 16.83
N GLY A 341 -28.94 -7.62 17.75
CA GLY A 341 -29.69 -6.36 17.70
C GLY A 341 -29.45 -5.59 16.39
N PRO A 342 -30.43 -4.81 15.89
CA PRO A 342 -30.20 -3.89 14.77
C PRO A 342 -29.00 -2.98 15.03
N GLY A 343 -28.15 -2.79 14.03
CA GLY A 343 -26.91 -2.02 14.18
C GLY A 343 -25.76 -2.77 14.86
N ALA A 344 -25.91 -4.05 15.19
CA ALA A 344 -24.80 -4.88 15.68
C ALA A 344 -23.59 -4.85 14.75
N GLU A 345 -22.39 -4.88 15.34
CA GLU A 345 -21.13 -4.80 14.60
C GLU A 345 -20.87 -6.11 13.83
N ALA A 346 -20.62 -5.95 12.53
CA ALA A 346 -20.05 -6.96 11.66
C ALA A 346 -18.59 -6.56 11.36
N VAL A 347 -17.64 -7.37 11.80
CA VAL A 347 -16.21 -7.16 11.52
C VAL A 347 -15.83 -8.01 10.33
N LEU A 348 -15.51 -7.36 9.20
CA LEU A 348 -15.17 -8.05 7.97
C LEU A 348 -13.72 -8.54 8.05
N PHE A 349 -12.80 -7.66 8.42
CA PHE A 349 -11.44 -8.04 8.75
C PHE A 349 -10.78 -7.06 9.72
N GLY A 350 -9.71 -7.51 10.39
CA GLY A 350 -8.91 -6.74 11.33
C GLY A 350 -7.54 -7.37 11.61
N PRO A 351 -6.88 -7.01 12.72
CA PRO A 351 -5.64 -7.62 13.16
C PRO A 351 -5.76 -9.08 13.62
N GLY A 352 -6.96 -9.55 13.95
CA GLY A 352 -7.25 -10.95 14.33
C GLY A 352 -7.15 -11.24 15.82
N ASP A 353 -6.85 -10.24 16.66
CA ASP A 353 -6.68 -10.40 18.10
C ASP A 353 -8.00 -10.55 18.87
N ARG A 354 -9.13 -10.16 18.27
CA ARG A 354 -10.49 -10.45 18.79
C ARG A 354 -11.08 -11.71 18.15
N GLY A 355 -10.27 -12.46 17.40
CA GLY A 355 -10.70 -13.63 16.65
C GLY A 355 -11.48 -13.29 15.37
N GLU A 356 -11.42 -12.05 14.88
CA GLU A 356 -12.00 -11.66 13.59
C GLU A 356 -11.17 -12.16 12.40
N PRO A 357 -11.75 -12.19 11.17
CA PRO A 357 -10.98 -12.49 9.97
C PRO A 357 -9.91 -11.44 9.69
N THR A 358 -8.95 -11.79 8.85
CA THR A 358 -7.87 -10.92 8.40
C THR A 358 -8.05 -10.54 6.93
N ALA A 359 -7.26 -9.57 6.46
CA ALA A 359 -7.21 -9.24 5.04
C ALA A 359 -6.72 -10.43 4.17
N GLU A 360 -5.93 -11.33 4.75
CA GLU A 360 -5.46 -12.55 4.07
C GLU A 360 -6.59 -13.58 3.90
N ASP A 361 -7.48 -13.73 4.90
CA ASP A 361 -8.66 -14.59 4.77
C ASP A 361 -9.58 -14.12 3.63
N TRP A 362 -9.73 -12.81 3.48
CA TRP A 362 -10.44 -12.20 2.34
C TRP A 362 -9.72 -12.37 1.01
N ALA A 363 -8.39 -12.32 1.01
CA ALA A 363 -7.58 -12.55 -0.17
C ALA A 363 -7.81 -13.97 -0.71
N GLN A 364 -7.74 -14.97 0.18
CA GLN A 364 -8.01 -16.37 -0.12
C GLN A 364 -9.44 -16.56 -0.62
N ALA A 365 -10.44 -16.01 0.09
CA ALA A 365 -11.84 -16.09 -0.32
C ALA A 365 -12.11 -15.46 -1.70
N SER A 366 -11.29 -14.51 -2.13
CA SER A 366 -11.44 -13.80 -3.41
C SER A 366 -10.53 -14.33 -4.53
N GLY A 367 -9.61 -15.25 -4.23
CA GLY A 367 -8.58 -15.70 -5.17
C GLY A 367 -7.61 -14.59 -5.58
N THR A 368 -7.19 -13.75 -4.62
CA THR A 368 -6.25 -12.63 -4.82
C THR A 368 -5.24 -12.55 -3.68
N ILE A 369 -4.51 -11.44 -3.58
CA ILE A 369 -3.54 -11.11 -2.53
C ILE A 369 -4.08 -10.03 -1.58
N ALA A 370 -3.65 -10.05 -0.31
CA ALA A 370 -4.11 -9.10 0.71
C ALA A 370 -3.82 -7.63 0.36
N TYR A 371 -2.83 -7.36 -0.50
CA TYR A 371 -2.59 -6.03 -1.07
C TYR A 371 -3.83 -5.47 -1.77
N GLU A 372 -4.49 -6.28 -2.61
CA GLU A 372 -5.66 -5.84 -3.35
C GLU A 372 -6.82 -5.55 -2.40
N ILE A 373 -7.01 -6.40 -1.39
CA ILE A 373 -8.08 -6.28 -0.40
C ILE A 373 -8.04 -4.92 0.31
N VAL A 374 -6.91 -4.56 0.90
CA VAL A 374 -6.80 -3.30 1.66
C VAL A 374 -6.79 -2.07 0.75
N THR A 375 -6.17 -2.16 -0.43
CA THR A 375 -6.00 -1.02 -1.34
C THR A 375 -7.32 -0.61 -2.01
N ARG A 376 -8.21 -1.56 -2.26
CA ARG A 376 -9.45 -1.32 -3.02
C ARG A 376 -10.66 -0.95 -2.16
N ILE A 377 -10.51 -0.80 -0.84
CA ILE A 377 -11.60 -0.30 0.01
C ILE A 377 -12.01 1.09 -0.48
N GLY A 378 -13.25 1.20 -0.95
CA GLY A 378 -13.74 2.36 -1.69
C GLY A 378 -13.86 3.62 -0.84
N SER A 379 -13.89 4.79 -1.50
CA SER A 379 -14.00 6.09 -0.83
C SER A 379 -15.34 6.32 -0.11
N ARG A 380 -16.38 5.53 -0.44
CA ARG A 380 -17.66 5.48 0.31
C ARG A 380 -17.55 4.89 1.71
N VAL A 381 -16.42 4.24 2.01
CA VAL A 381 -16.09 3.76 3.36
C VAL A 381 -15.22 4.83 4.04
N PRO A 382 -15.75 5.59 5.00
CA PRO A 382 -14.96 6.60 5.69
C PRO A 382 -13.80 5.95 6.45
N ARG A 383 -12.63 6.60 6.41
CA ARG A 383 -11.49 6.23 7.25
C ARG A 383 -11.63 6.94 8.59
N VAL A 384 -11.50 6.18 9.67
CA VAL A 384 -11.48 6.70 11.04
C VAL A 384 -10.11 6.47 11.61
N TYR A 385 -9.36 7.55 11.85
CA TYR A 385 -8.01 7.45 12.38
C TYR A 385 -8.05 7.38 13.90
N VAL A 386 -7.36 6.39 14.46
CA VAL A 386 -7.16 6.27 15.90
C VAL A 386 -5.68 6.33 16.23
N ASN A 387 -5.38 6.77 17.46
CA ASN A 387 -4.01 6.90 17.96
C ASN A 387 -3.11 7.81 17.07
N GLY A 388 -3.70 8.86 16.48
CA GLY A 388 -2.96 9.93 15.81
C GLY A 388 -2.22 10.85 16.80
N GLU A 389 -1.20 11.55 16.32
CA GLU A 389 -0.56 12.63 17.08
C GLU A 389 -1.53 13.81 17.23
N GLN A 390 -1.45 14.51 18.36
CA GLN A 390 -2.23 15.73 18.57
C GLN A 390 -1.70 16.80 17.62
N SER A 391 -2.58 17.43 16.86
CA SER A 391 -2.28 18.75 16.29
C SER A 391 -2.12 19.69 17.48
N GLY A 392 -0.86 20.05 17.79
CA GLY A 392 -0.54 21.13 18.71
C GLY A 392 -0.95 22.48 18.16
#